data_AF-A0A959JFZ8-F1
#
_entry.id   AF-A0A959JFZ8-F1
#
_cell.length_a   1.000
_cell.length_b   1.000
_cell.length_c   1.000
_cell.angle_alpha   90.00
_cell.angle_beta   90.00
_cell.angle_gamma   90.00
#
_symmetry.space_group_name_H-M   'P 1'
#
loop_
_entity.id
_entity.type
_entity.pdbx_description
1 polymer ?
#
loop_
_entity_poly.entity_id
_entity_poly.type
_entity_poly.pdbx_seq_one_letter_code
_entity_poly.pdbx_strand_id
1 'polypeptide(L)' 'NQDPLNFPIRLNNKLAHLTALTSGNDFPPTDQAIAVKDEIIGEIDAYLSAFKAVTTTDLKMLNQMIRDRAIDPIMLKKRE' A
#
# COMPACT_ATOMS: atom_id res chain seq x y z
N ASN A 1 24.86 -7.76 2.08
CA ASN A 1 24.16 -8.61 1.09
C ASN A 1 22.69 -8.18 1.13
N GLN A 2 22.13 -7.66 0.02
CA GLN A 2 20.72 -7.28 -0.04
C GLN A 2 19.89 -8.55 -0.26
N ASP A 3 18.70 -8.63 0.34
CA ASP A 3 17.77 -9.73 0.09
C ASP A 3 17.19 -9.61 -1.33
N PRO A 4 17.47 -10.57 -2.25
CA PRO A 4 17.01 -10.50 -3.63
C PRO A 4 15.48 -10.52 -3.76
N LEU A 5 14.76 -11.07 -2.77
CA LEU A 5 13.30 -11.12 -2.74
C LEU A 5 12.66 -9.76 -2.42
N ASN A 6 13.44 -8.82 -1.87
CA ASN A 6 13.02 -7.45 -1.60
C ASN A 6 13.35 -6.50 -2.77
N PHE A 7 13.65 -7.03 -3.96
CA PHE A 7 13.93 -6.24 -5.15
C PHE A 7 12.72 -6.22 -6.12
N PRO A 8 12.22 -5.03 -6.52
CA PRO A 8 12.61 -3.69 -6.06
C PRO A 8 12.10 -3.38 -4.65
N ILE A 9 12.78 -2.46 -3.96
CA ILE A 9 12.40 -2.06 -2.60
C ILE A 9 10.98 -1.47 -2.57
N ARG A 10 10.13 -1.99 -1.69
CA ARG A 10 8.73 -1.58 -1.53
C ARG A 10 8.60 -0.28 -0.74
N LEU A 11 7.50 0.44 -0.94
CA LEU A 11 7.25 1.77 -0.34
C LEU A 11 7.25 1.74 1.19
N ASN A 12 6.67 0.70 1.80
CA ASN A 12 6.69 0.53 3.26
C ASN A 12 8.13 0.33 3.79
N ASN A 13 8.98 -0.38 3.05
CA ASN A 13 10.40 -0.56 3.40
C ASN A 13 11.14 0.77 3.27
N LYS A 14 10.88 1.56 2.20
CA LYS A 14 11.46 2.89 2.03
C LYS A 14 11.07 3.83 3.18
N LEU A 15 9.79 3.84 3.56
CA LEU A 15 9.29 4.67 4.68
C LEU A 15 9.94 4.28 6.01
N ALA A 16 10.01 2.97 6.30
CA ALA A 16 10.65 2.48 7.52
C ALA A 16 12.15 2.82 7.56
N HIS A 17 12.84 2.71 6.42
CA HIS A 17 14.26 3.08 6.32
C HIS A 17 14.47 4.59 6.51
N LEU A 18 13.59 5.43 5.95
CA LEU A 18 13.64 6.88 6.19
C LEU A 18 13.50 7.22 7.68
N THR A 19 12.55 6.59 8.38
CA THR A 19 12.39 6.74 9.82
C THR A 19 13.70 6.39 10.55
N ALA A 20 14.30 5.24 10.25
CA ALA A 20 15.55 4.80 10.88
C ALA A 20 16.74 5.75 10.65
N LEU A 21 16.82 6.39 9.47
CA LEU A 21 17.85 7.39 9.17
C LEU A 21 17.64 8.70 9.95
N THR A 22 16.39 9.07 10.22
CA THR A 22 16.04 10.33 10.89
C THR A 22 15.94 10.24 12.40
N SER A 23 15.78 9.03 12.97
CA SER A 23 15.50 8.86 14.40
C SER A 23 16.73 8.78 15.30
N GLY A 24 17.95 8.88 14.75
CA GLY A 24 19.19 8.58 15.47
C GLY A 24 19.85 9.74 16.21
N ASN A 25 19.27 10.94 16.20
CA ASN A 25 19.84 12.12 16.85
C ASN A 25 18.75 12.99 17.49
N ASP A 26 19.15 13.97 18.31
CA ASP A 26 18.24 14.87 19.04
C ASP A 26 17.72 16.04 18.19
N PHE A 27 17.95 16.02 16.87
CA PHE A 27 17.50 17.07 15.96
C PHE A 27 16.20 16.65 15.25
N PRO A 28 15.32 17.61 14.90
CA PRO A 28 14.17 17.31 14.07
C PRO A 28 14.59 16.80 12.67
N PRO A 29 13.71 16.05 11.97
CA PRO A 29 13.96 15.65 10.58
C PRO A 29 14.25 16.85 9.69
N THR A 30 15.14 16.68 8.71
CA THR A 30 15.45 17.74 7.74
C THR A 30 14.28 17.96 6.78
N ASP A 31 14.22 19.14 6.13
CA ASP A 31 13.22 19.44 5.12
C ASP A 31 13.20 18.42 3.98
N GLN A 32 14.37 17.90 3.59
CA GLN A 32 14.49 16.85 2.57
C GLN A 32 13.88 15.53 3.05
N ALA A 33 14.09 15.16 4.32
CA ALA A 33 13.49 13.96 4.88
C ALA A 33 11.96 14.07 4.95
N ILE A 34 11.44 15.24 5.28
CA ILE A 34 9.99 15.51 5.27
C ILE A 34 9.43 15.40 3.84
N ALA A 35 10.11 16.01 2.85
CA ALA A 35 9.69 15.94 1.46
C ALA A 35 9.62 14.50 0.92
N VAL A 36 10.66 13.69 1.20
CA VAL A 36 10.69 12.27 0.80
C VAL A 36 9.58 11.47 1.51
N LYS A 37 9.32 11.75 2.79
CA LYS A 37 8.22 11.13 3.54
C LYS A 37 6.88 11.42 2.87
N ASP A 38 6.63 12.68 2.50
CA ASP A 38 5.37 13.10 1.88
C ASP A 38 5.18 12.47 0.49
N GLU A 39 6.25 12.36 -0.31
CA GLU A 39 6.24 11.65 -1.60
C GLU A 39 5.86 10.17 -1.44
N ILE A 40 6.54 9.45 -0.54
CA ILE A 40 6.29 8.02 -0.30
C ILE A 40 4.86 7.79 0.22
N ILE A 41 4.35 8.66 1.10
CA ILE A 41 2.97 8.59 1.59
C ILE A 41 1.99 8.79 0.45
N GLY A 42 2.22 9.78 -0.43
CA GLY A 42 1.38 10.01 -1.60
C GLY A 42 1.30 8.80 -2.53
N GLU A 43 2.43 8.12 -2.77
CA GLU A 43 2.44 6.88 -3.55
C GLU A 43 1.65 5.76 -2.85
N ILE A 44 1.82 5.57 -1.54
CA ILE A 44 1.08 4.56 -0.76
C ILE A 44 -0.43 4.82 -0.85
N ASP A 45 -0.85 6.06 -0.69
CA ASP A 45 -2.26 6.44 -0.75
C ASP A 45 -2.87 6.17 -2.13
N ALA A 46 -2.11 6.36 -3.22
CA ALA A 46 -2.53 6.00 -4.56
C ALA A 46 -2.80 4.48 -4.69
N TYR A 47 -1.90 3.64 -4.16
CA TYR A 47 -2.10 2.17 -4.16
C TYR A 47 -3.29 1.76 -3.30
N LEU A 48 -3.47 2.37 -2.12
CA LEU A 48 -4.62 2.09 -1.25
C LEU A 48 -5.94 2.50 -1.90
N SER A 49 -5.96 3.63 -2.61
CA SER A 49 -7.12 4.09 -3.37
C SER A 49 -7.48 3.12 -4.50
N ALA A 50 -6.48 2.67 -5.27
CA ALA A 50 -6.68 1.68 -6.32
C ALA A 50 -7.21 0.35 -5.74
N PHE A 51 -6.63 -0.13 -4.64
CA PHE A 51 -7.11 -1.34 -3.96
C PHE A 51 -8.55 -1.20 -3.48
N LYS A 52 -8.92 -0.03 -2.94
CA LYS A 52 -10.29 0.27 -2.54
C LYS A 52 -11.23 0.20 -3.75
N ALA A 53 -10.88 0.81 -4.88
CA ALA A 53 -11.69 0.74 -6.09
C ALA A 53 -11.92 -0.71 -6.57
N VAL A 54 -10.86 -1.52 -6.60
CA VAL A 54 -10.96 -2.95 -6.96
C VAL A 54 -11.92 -3.70 -6.02
N THR A 55 -11.77 -3.50 -4.72
CA THR A 55 -12.55 -4.25 -3.71
C THR A 55 -13.99 -3.77 -3.58
N THR A 56 -14.28 -2.50 -3.82
CA THR A 56 -15.64 -1.94 -3.66
C THR A 56 -16.44 -1.87 -4.95
N THR A 57 -15.77 -1.70 -6.09
CA THR A 57 -16.40 -1.48 -7.39
C THR A 57 -16.26 -2.73 -8.25
N ASP A 58 -15.02 -3.09 -8.60
CA ASP A 58 -14.77 -4.13 -9.60
C ASP A 58 -15.21 -5.50 -9.10
N LEU A 59 -14.89 -5.82 -7.84
CA LEU A 59 -15.32 -7.07 -7.21
C LEU A 59 -16.84 -7.17 -7.10
N LYS A 60 -17.53 -6.06 -6.82
CA LYS A 60 -19.00 -6.04 -6.78
C LYS A 60 -19.59 -6.30 -8.15
N MET A 61 -19.06 -5.66 -9.19
CA MET A 61 -19.48 -5.89 -10.58
C MET A 61 -19.23 -7.34 -11.00
N LEU A 62 -18.05 -7.88 -10.69
CA LEU A 62 -17.71 -9.28 -10.96
C LEU A 62 -18.67 -10.23 -10.27
N ASN A 63 -18.95 -10.02 -8.97
CA ASN A 63 -19.88 -10.85 -8.23
C ASN A 63 -21.30 -10.80 -8.79
N GLN A 64 -21.73 -9.68 -9.35
CA GLN A 64 -23.01 -9.60 -10.05
C GLN A 64 -23.01 -10.49 -11.30
N MET A 65 -21.98 -10.38 -12.14
CA MET A 65 -21.84 -11.19 -13.35
C MET A 65 -21.77 -12.69 -13.05
N ILE A 66 -21.14 -13.08 -11.94
CA ILE A 66 -21.07 -14.47 -11.47
C ILE A 66 -22.48 -14.96 -11.07
N ARG A 67 -23.24 -14.17 -10.30
CA ARG A 67 -24.61 -14.52 -9.88
C ARG A 67 -25.56 -14.66 -11.06
N ASP A 68 -25.44 -13.80 -12.06
CA ASP A 68 -26.25 -13.88 -13.29
C ASP A 68 -26.04 -15.21 -14.04
N ARG A 69 -24.91 -15.89 -13.79
CA ARG A 69 -24.57 -17.21 -14.33
C ARG A 69 -24.80 -18.37 -13.35
N ALA A 70 -25.46 -18.12 -12.22
CA ALA A 70 -25.71 -19.10 -11.15
C ALA A 70 -24.43 -19.75 -10.57
N ILE A 71 -23.32 -19.01 -10.53
CA ILE A 71 -22.06 -19.42 -9.90
C ILE A 71 -21.94 -18.72 -8.53
N ASP A 72 -21.17 -19.30 -7.60
CA ASP A 72 -20.94 -18.72 -6.27
C ASP A 72 -20.02 -17.47 -6.32
N PRO A 73 -20.38 -16.36 -5.64
CA PRO A 73 -19.62 -15.11 -5.66
C PRO A 73 -18.34 -15.17 -4.81
N ILE A 74 -17.37 -14.33 -5.16
CA ILE A 74 -16.11 -14.18 -4.44
C ILE A 74 -16.33 -13.33 -3.18
N MET A 75 -15.99 -13.87 -2.01
CA MET A 75 -16.15 -13.20 -0.72
C MET A 75 -14.80 -12.73 -0.18
N LEU A 76 -14.73 -11.46 0.25
CA LEU A 76 -13.56 -10.97 0.99
C LEU A 76 -13.64 -11.47 2.44
N LYS A 77 -12.54 -12.03 2.95
CA LYS A 77 -12.42 -12.34 4.38
C LYS A 77 -12.49 -11.02 5.16
N LYS A 78 -13.41 -10.93 6.12
CA LYS A 78 -13.48 -9.78 7.03
C LYS A 78 -12.16 -9.71 7.80
N ARG A 79 -11.52 -8.54 7.82
CA ARG A 79 -10.38 -8.31 8.71
C ARG A 79 -10.92 -8.28 10.13
N GLU A 80 -10.33 -9.10 11.00
CA GLU A 80 -10.59 -9.09 12.45
C GLU A 80 -10.09 -7.79 13.08
#